data_AF-A0A2E4CD51-F1
#
_entry.id   AF-A0A2E4CD51-F1
#
_cell.length_a   1.000
_cell.length_b   1.000
_cell.length_c   1.000
_cell.angle_alpha   90.00
_cell.angle_beta   90.00
_cell.angle_gamma   90.00
#
_symmetry.space_group_name_H-M   'P 1'
#
loop_
_entity.id
_entity.type
_entity.pdbx_description
1 polymer ?
#
loop_
_entity_poly.entity_id
_entity_poly.type
_entity_poly.pdbx_seq_one_letter_code
_entity_poly.pdbx_strand_id
1 'polypeptide(L)'
;MYPDRNQQWPRLLYHRHFMLSEFMHEIYQPPGPSAELLKANRQEARYWSLLRARYKHVHQSIVDHLKHEYPGDEVAIRRIEHLVPDLIDYQQEPIELTDKRLYRVLLDKPIEQDANE
;
A
#
# COMPACT_ATOMS: atom_id res chain seq x y z
N MET A 1 -27.34 13.25 6.46
CA MET A 1 -27.77 11.84 6.35
C MET A 1 -26.52 10.98 6.47
N TYR A 2 -26.41 10.12 7.48
CA TYR A 2 -25.26 9.24 7.67
C TYR A 2 -25.55 7.85 7.08
N PRO A 3 -24.54 7.11 6.60
CA PRO A 3 -24.73 5.79 6.03
C PRO A 3 -25.25 4.78 7.08
N ASP A 4 -26.31 4.02 6.77
CA ASP A 4 -26.84 2.95 7.63
C ASP A 4 -26.26 1.60 7.20
N ARG A 5 -25.57 0.94 8.15
CA ARG A 5 -24.93 -0.38 7.95
C ARG A 5 -25.90 -1.46 7.50
N ASN A 6 -27.15 -1.43 7.97
CA ASN A 6 -28.15 -2.46 7.69
C ASN A 6 -28.83 -2.24 6.33
N GLN A 7 -28.82 -1.02 5.81
CA GLN A 7 -29.50 -0.67 4.55
C GLN A 7 -28.55 -0.61 3.35
N GLN A 8 -27.25 -0.41 3.58
CA GLN A 8 -26.28 -0.11 2.52
C GLN A 8 -25.14 -1.14 2.42
N TRP A 9 -25.33 -2.30 3.04
CA TRP A 9 -24.58 -3.51 2.71
C TRP A 9 -25.02 -4.00 1.32
N PRO A 10 -24.10 -4.38 0.39
CA PRO A 10 -22.66 -4.60 0.53
C PRO A 10 -21.77 -3.38 0.22
N ARG A 11 -22.35 -2.27 -0.26
CA ARG A 11 -21.61 -1.08 -0.72
C ARG A 11 -20.69 -0.50 0.36
N LEU A 12 -21.12 -0.50 1.62
CA LEU A 12 -20.30 -0.03 2.75
C LEU A 12 -19.10 -0.93 3.07
N LEU A 13 -19.17 -2.22 2.73
CA LEU A 13 -18.08 -3.16 3.00
C LEU A 13 -16.95 -2.97 2.00
N TYR A 14 -17.29 -2.89 0.72
CA TYR A 14 -16.35 -2.50 -0.33
C TYR A 14 -15.72 -1.14 -0.02
N HIS A 15 -16.54 -0.16 0.36
CA HIS A 15 -16.05 1.17 0.70
C HIS A 15 -15.07 1.14 1.87
N ARG A 16 -15.33 0.38 2.95
CA ARG A 16 -14.39 0.30 4.08
C ARG A 16 -13.05 -0.32 3.69
N HIS A 17 -13.06 -1.43 2.96
CA HIS A 17 -11.82 -2.09 2.56
C HIS A 17 -11.03 -1.24 1.56
N PHE A 18 -11.73 -0.65 0.58
CA PHE A 18 -11.16 0.30 -0.35
C PHE A 18 -10.55 1.51 0.37
N MET A 19 -11.28 2.16 1.28
CA MET A 19 -10.76 3.34 1.99
C MET A 19 -9.55 3.01 2.85
N LEU A 20 -9.50 1.83 3.49
CA LEU A 20 -8.33 1.43 4.28
C LEU A 20 -7.12 1.11 3.41
N SER A 21 -7.31 0.39 2.29
CA SER A 21 -6.21 0.09 1.36
C SER A 21 -5.68 1.36 0.69
N GLU A 22 -6.56 2.25 0.24
CA GLU A 22 -6.19 3.52 -0.36
C GLU A 22 -5.49 4.42 0.64
N PHE A 23 -6.05 4.60 1.84
CA PHE A 23 -5.41 5.39 2.88
C PHE A 23 -3.99 4.89 3.18
N MET A 24 -3.81 3.57 3.34
CA MET A 24 -2.51 2.96 3.57
C MET A 24 -1.53 3.16 2.41
N HIS A 25 -2.04 3.19 1.18
CA HIS A 25 -1.24 3.51 -0.01
C HIS A 25 -0.84 4.99 -0.03
N GLU A 26 -1.77 5.90 0.21
CA GLU A 26 -1.55 7.35 0.20
C GLU A 26 -0.50 7.80 1.21
N ILE A 27 -0.53 7.22 2.42
CA ILE A 27 0.44 7.56 3.48
C ILE A 27 1.74 6.75 3.39
N TYR A 28 1.88 5.87 2.40
CA TYR A 28 3.07 5.04 2.26
C TYR A 28 4.30 5.94 2.03
N GLN A 29 5.27 5.81 2.93
CA GLN A 29 6.60 6.40 2.77
C GLN A 29 7.61 5.26 2.75
N PRO A 30 8.46 5.13 1.71
CA PRO A 30 9.48 4.09 1.68
C PRO A 30 10.53 4.24 2.79
N PRO A 31 11.23 3.15 3.16
CA PRO A 31 12.30 3.17 4.15
C PRO A 31 13.42 4.17 3.80
N GLY A 32 13.66 5.10 4.74
CA GLY A 32 14.84 5.95 4.79
C GLY A 32 14.90 7.07 3.75
N PRO A 33 15.37 8.28 4.12
CA PRO A 33 15.89 9.21 3.12
C PRO A 33 17.20 8.67 2.55
N SER A 34 17.49 8.93 1.28
CA SER A 34 18.76 8.52 0.68
C SER A 34 19.94 9.25 1.34
N ALA A 35 21.15 8.67 1.24
CA ALA A 35 22.36 9.30 1.76
C ALA A 35 22.63 10.66 1.08
N GLU A 36 22.23 10.80 -0.18
CA GLU A 36 22.30 12.05 -0.94
C GLU A 36 21.36 13.11 -0.35
N LEU A 37 20.11 12.75 -0.10
CA LEU A 37 19.13 13.65 0.50
C LEU A 37 19.59 14.14 1.89
N LEU A 38 20.17 13.24 2.69
CA LEU A 38 20.75 13.60 3.99
C LEU A 38 21.87 14.64 3.89
N LYS A 39 22.69 14.58 2.84
CA LYS A 39 23.80 15.52 2.60
C LYS A 39 23.29 16.84 2.02
N ALA A 40 22.38 16.78 1.04
CA ALA A 40 21.86 17.93 0.33
C ALA A 40 20.89 18.76 1.19
N ASN A 41 19.97 18.10 1.89
CA ASN A 41 18.91 18.77 2.65
C ASN A 41 18.51 18.00 3.92
N ARG A 42 19.16 18.35 5.04
CA ARG A 42 18.86 17.73 6.35
C ARG A 42 17.43 17.93 6.82
N GLN A 43 16.79 19.05 6.47
CA GLN A 43 15.42 19.32 6.92
C GLN A 43 14.43 18.39 6.22
N GLU A 44 14.59 18.22 4.92
CA GLU A 44 13.79 17.31 4.11
C GLU A 44 14.00 15.85 4.52
N ALA A 45 15.24 15.44 4.78
CA ALA A 45 15.53 14.10 5.30
C ALA A 45 14.88 13.83 6.68
N ARG A 46 14.80 14.85 7.54
CA ARG A 46 14.04 14.76 8.81
C ARG A 46 12.55 14.61 8.55
N TYR A 47 11.99 15.42 7.65
CA TYR A 47 10.57 15.33 7.29
C TYR A 47 10.21 13.95 6.71
N TRP A 48 11.04 13.41 5.82
CA TRP A 48 10.92 12.05 5.31
C TRP A 48 10.83 11.01 6.44
N SER A 49 11.74 11.12 7.42
CA SER A 49 11.78 10.22 8.57
C SER A 49 10.50 10.30 9.41
N LEU A 50 9.92 11.49 9.55
CA LEU A 50 8.64 11.69 10.25
C LEU A 50 7.47 11.04 9.50
N LEU A 51 7.39 11.22 8.18
CA LEU A 51 6.36 10.57 7.36
C LEU A 51 6.46 9.04 7.43
N ARG A 52 7.69 8.51 7.38
CA ARG A 52 7.94 7.07 7.55
C ARG A 52 7.52 6.58 8.94
N ALA A 53 7.83 7.32 9.99
CA ALA A 53 7.40 6.98 11.34
C ALA A 53 5.88 6.93 11.45
N ARG A 54 5.18 7.91 10.86
CA ARG A 54 3.70 7.92 10.78
C ARG A 54 3.17 6.68 10.06
N TYR A 55 3.70 6.35 8.88
CA TYR A 55 3.31 5.15 8.13
C TYR A 55 3.46 3.89 8.98
N LYS A 56 4.63 3.68 9.59
CA LYS A 56 4.89 2.50 10.44
C LYS A 56 3.94 2.41 11.63
N HIS A 57 3.60 3.54 12.24
CA HIS A 57 2.70 3.56 13.39
C HIS A 57 1.28 3.13 13.00
N VAL A 58 0.75 3.68 11.89
CA VAL A 58 -0.56 3.28 11.36
C VAL A 58 -0.55 1.82 10.93
N HIS A 59 0.48 1.39 10.19
CA HIS A 59 0.65 0.00 9.79
C HIS A 59 0.60 -0.95 10.99
N GLN A 60 1.37 -0.66 12.04
CA GLN A 60 1.42 -1.50 13.23
C GLN A 60 0.08 -1.54 13.96
N SER A 61 -0.62 -0.41 14.07
CA SER A 61 -1.97 -0.36 14.66
C SER A 61 -2.96 -1.30 13.96
N ILE A 62 -2.91 -1.39 12.62
CA ILE A 62 -3.75 -2.32 11.87
C ILE A 62 -3.33 -3.77 12.14
N VAL A 63 -2.02 -4.06 12.16
CA VAL A 63 -1.50 -5.40 12.48
C VAL A 63 -1.95 -5.82 13.89
N ASP A 64 -1.85 -4.93 14.87
CA ASP A 64 -2.21 -5.20 16.26
C ASP A 64 -3.71 -5.45 16.40
N HIS A 65 -4.54 -4.66 15.72
CA HIS A 65 -5.98 -4.90 15.65
C HIS A 65 -6.31 -6.26 15.05
N LEU A 66 -5.70 -6.62 13.92
CA LEU A 66 -5.94 -7.93 13.29
C LEU A 66 -5.49 -9.09 14.17
N LYS A 67 -4.35 -8.98 14.86
CA LYS A 67 -3.92 -10.00 15.82
C LYS A 67 -4.86 -10.14 17.01
N HIS A 68 -5.49 -9.04 17.42
CA HIS A 68 -6.49 -9.06 18.49
C HIS A 68 -7.78 -9.76 18.04
N GLU A 69 -8.27 -9.45 16.84
CA GLU A 69 -9.50 -10.07 16.29
C GLU A 69 -9.29 -11.55 15.91
N TYR A 70 -8.07 -11.93 15.49
CA TYR A 70 -7.72 -13.28 15.02
C TYR A 70 -6.56 -13.85 15.85
N PRO A 71 -6.80 -14.25 17.12
CA PRO A 71 -5.75 -14.74 18.00
C PRO A 71 -5.18 -16.08 17.51
N GLY A 72 -3.85 -16.14 17.39
CA GLY A 72 -3.12 -17.33 16.94
C GLY A 72 -2.67 -17.29 15.48
N ASP A 73 -3.20 -16.36 14.69
CA ASP A 73 -2.84 -16.20 13.28
C ASP A 73 -1.61 -15.30 13.10
N GLU A 74 -0.77 -15.64 12.12
CA GLU A 74 0.26 -14.74 11.64
C GLU A 74 -0.35 -13.66 10.75
N VAL A 75 -0.14 -12.39 11.11
CA VAL A 75 -0.65 -11.24 10.37
C VAL A 75 0.50 -10.55 9.63
N ALA A 76 0.34 -10.41 8.31
CA ALA A 76 1.20 -9.61 7.45
C ALA A 76 0.35 -8.75 6.50
N ILE A 77 0.74 -7.48 6.33
CA ILE A 77 0.14 -6.58 5.35
C ILE A 77 1.11 -6.45 4.18
N ARG A 78 0.62 -6.69 2.97
CA ARG A 78 1.40 -6.56 1.73
C ARG A 78 0.70 -5.57 0.81
N ARG A 79 1.48 -4.65 0.21
CA ARG A 79 0.99 -3.81 -0.88
C ARG A 79 1.02 -4.64 -2.15
N ILE A 80 -0.11 -4.72 -2.84
CA ILE A 80 -0.25 -5.47 -4.09
C ILE A 80 -0.77 -4.49 -5.14
N GLU A 81 -0.04 -4.39 -6.24
CA GLU A 81 -0.50 -3.71 -7.44
C GLU A 81 -1.22 -4.73 -8.32
N HIS A 82 -2.40 -4.37 -8.80
CA HIS A 82 -3.14 -5.13 -9.79
C HIS A 82 -3.04 -4.41 -11.13
N LEU A 83 -2.45 -5.08 -12.11
CA LEU A 83 -2.22 -4.54 -13.44
C LEU A 83 -3.45 -4.74 -14.31
N VAL A 84 -3.66 -3.79 -15.22
CA VAL A 84 -4.58 -3.95 -16.33
C VAL A 84 -3.77 -4.36 -17.56
N PRO A 85 -4.10 -5.48 -18.24
CA PRO A 85 -3.45 -5.86 -19.48
C PRO A 85 -3.59 -4.72 -20.50
N ASP A 86 -2.52 -4.43 -21.25
CA ASP A 86 -2.68 -3.54 -22.39
C ASP A 86 -3.42 -4.24 -23.54
N LEU A 87 -3.87 -3.45 -24.52
CA LEU A 87 -4.68 -3.98 -25.62
C LEU A 87 -3.89 -4.97 -26.51
N ILE A 88 -2.59 -4.75 -26.68
CA ILE A 88 -1.74 -5.58 -27.54
C ILE A 88 -1.52 -6.93 -26.86
N ASP A 89 -1.15 -6.93 -25.59
CA ASP A 89 -0.95 -8.14 -24.77
C ASP A 89 -2.24 -8.97 -24.74
N TYR A 90 -3.39 -8.33 -24.51
CA TYR A 90 -4.69 -9.01 -24.48
C TYR A 90 -5.08 -9.64 -25.83
N GLN A 91 -4.74 -9.01 -26.95
CA GLN A 91 -5.02 -9.57 -28.29
C GLN A 91 -4.15 -10.77 -28.62
N GLN A 92 -2.91 -10.80 -28.13
CA GLN A 92 -1.98 -11.92 -28.35
C GLN A 92 -2.31 -13.11 -27.45
N GLU A 93 -2.58 -12.83 -26.17
CA GLU A 93 -2.95 -13.84 -25.18
C GLU A 93 -4.03 -13.26 -24.27
N PRO A 94 -5.31 -13.59 -24.50
CA PRO A 94 -6.39 -13.13 -23.64
C PRO A 94 -6.18 -13.63 -22.20
N ILE A 95 -6.10 -12.70 -21.27
CA ILE A 95 -5.95 -13.00 -19.85
C ILE A 95 -7.13 -12.47 -19.06
N GLU A 96 -7.64 -13.30 -18.16
CA GLU A 96 -8.69 -12.92 -17.22
C GLU A 96 -8.16 -11.85 -16.27
N LEU A 97 -8.99 -10.89 -15.87
CA LEU A 97 -8.58 -9.84 -14.93
C LEU A 97 -8.16 -10.40 -13.56
N THR A 98 -8.56 -11.62 -13.22
CA THR A 98 -8.18 -12.30 -11.98
C THR A 98 -6.92 -13.16 -12.11
N ASP A 99 -6.26 -13.15 -13.28
CA ASP A 99 -5.05 -13.92 -13.51
C ASP A 99 -3.92 -13.49 -12.55
N LYS A 100 -3.26 -14.47 -11.93
CA LYS A 100 -2.20 -14.25 -10.94
C LYS A 100 -1.02 -13.44 -11.50
N ARG A 101 -0.79 -13.49 -12.80
CA ARG A 101 0.26 -12.72 -13.50
C ARG A 101 0.07 -11.20 -13.37
N LEU A 102 -1.17 -10.76 -13.15
CA LEU A 102 -1.52 -9.35 -13.01
C LEU A 102 -1.28 -8.79 -11.60
N TYR A 103 -0.86 -9.60 -10.63
CA TYR A 103 -0.64 -9.14 -9.27
C TYR A 103 0.85 -9.05 -8.94
N ARG A 104 1.32 -7.84 -8.63
CA ARG A 104 2.70 -7.57 -8.23
C ARG A 104 2.76 -7.19 -6.75
N VAL A 105 3.60 -7.88 -5.98
CA VAL A 105 3.88 -7.48 -4.59
C VAL A 105 4.84 -6.30 -4.60
N LEU A 106 4.39 -5.15 -4.08
CA LEU A 106 5.21 -3.96 -3.90
C LEU A 106 6.01 -4.11 -2.60
N LEU A 107 7.32 -4.30 -2.74
CA LEU A 107 8.21 -4.51 -1.60
C LEU A 107 8.49 -3.20 -0.86
N ASP A 108 8.61 -3.29 0.46
CA ASP A 108 8.96 -2.17 1.34
C ASP A 108 10.48 -1.95 1.30
N LYS A 109 10.96 -1.32 0.22
CA LYS A 109 12.38 -1.06 -0.03
C LYS A 109 12.67 0.44 -0.17
N PRO A 110 13.89 0.89 0.20
CA PRO A 110 14.34 2.24 -0.12
C PRO A 110 14.17 2.53 -1.61
N ILE A 111 13.97 3.79 -1.97
CA ILE A 111 14.01 4.19 -3.38
C ILE A 111 15.47 4.09 -3.82
N GLU A 112 15.78 3.08 -4.63
CA GLU A 112 17.03 3.04 -5.38
C GLU A 112 16.92 4.15 -6.44
N GLN A 113 17.78 5.16 -6.34
CA GLN A 113 17.90 6.15 -7.40
C GLN A 113 18.63 5.45 -8.54
N ASP A 114 17.92 5.11 -9.61
CA ASP A 114 18.55 4.64 -10.85
C ASP A 114 19.57 5.70 -11.28
N ALA A 115 20.85 5.35 -11.20
CA ALA A 115 21.93 6.14 -11.75
C ALA A 115 21.92 5.99 -13.28
N ASN A 116 20.97 6.65 -13.94
CA ASN A 116 20.95 6.82 -15.38
C ASN A 116 20.64 8.29 -15.70
N GLU A 117 21.72 9.08 -15.77
CA GLU A 117 21.84 10.24 -16.68
C GLU A 117 22.68 9.80 -17.89
#